data_AF-A0A7Y0N1E2-F1
#
_entry.id   AF-A0A7Y0N1E2-F1
#
_cell.length_a   1.000
_cell.length_b   1.000
_cell.length_c   1.000
_cell.angle_alpha   90.00
_cell.angle_beta   90.00
_cell.angle_gamma   90.00
#
_symmetry.space_group_name_H-M   'P 1'
#
loop_
_entity.id
_entity.type
_entity.pdbx_description
1 polymer ?
#
loop_
_entity_poly.entity_id
_entity_poly.type
_entity_poly.pdbx_seq_one_letter_code
_entity_poly.pdbx_strand_id
1 'polypeptide(L)' 'FQRFIHIKNSGNHHVRLVNLQLDSPNKEPLMISEGLAGYILPEQYKVWPISYKNINNMSLSANIGGKRYKIPLTQ' A
#
# COMPACT_ATOMS: atom_id res chain seq x y z
N PHE A 1 16.03 -12.62 -0.32
CA PHE A 1 14.68 -12.66 0.29
C PHE A 1 13.88 -11.50 -0.26
N GLN A 2 12.84 -11.81 -1.04
CA GLN A 2 11.88 -10.82 -1.54
C GLN A 2 10.66 -10.85 -0.62
N ARG A 3 10.20 -9.68 -0.19
CA ARG A 3 8.96 -9.54 0.58
C ARG A 3 7.89 -8.92 -0.29
N PHE A 4 6.65 -9.11 0.11
CA PHE A 4 5.49 -8.64 -0.64
C PHE A 4 4.51 -7.93 0.28
N ILE A 5 3.92 -6.83 -0.20
CA ILE A 5 2.79 -6.16 0.44
C ILE A 5 1.53 -6.70 -0.20
N HIS A 6 0.61 -7.23 0.60
CA HIS A 6 -0.69 -7.69 0.18
C HIS A 6 -1.74 -6.68 0.63
N ILE A 7 -2.45 -6.06 -0.32
CA ILE A 7 -3.56 -5.15 0.00
C ILE A 7 -4.84 -5.83 -0.46
N LYS A 8 -5.71 -6.19 0.48
CA LYS A 8 -7.04 -6.74 0.22
C LYS A 8 -8.08 -5.63 0.32
N ASN A 9 -9.01 -5.60 -0.62
CA ASN A 9 -10.21 -4.78 -0.51
C ASN A 9 -11.32 -5.61 0.18
N SER A 10 -11.61 -5.30 1.44
CA SER A 10 -12.72 -5.89 2.20
C SER A 10 -14.02 -5.08 2.11
N GLY A 11 -14.05 -4.04 1.27
CA GLY A 11 -15.24 -3.25 1.00
C GLY A 11 -16.08 -3.83 -0.14
N ASN A 12 -17.30 -3.32 -0.29
CA ASN A 12 -18.25 -3.68 -1.34
C ASN A 12 -18.12 -2.85 -2.63
N HIS A 13 -17.19 -1.88 -2.67
CA HIS A 13 -16.90 -1.06 -3.84
C HIS A 13 -15.45 -1.27 -4.31
N HIS A 14 -15.20 -1.08 -5.60
CA HIS A 14 -13.83 -1.12 -6.10
C HIS A 14 -13.02 0.06 -5.54
N VAL A 15 -11.73 -0.17 -5.31
CA VAL A 15 -10.79 0.85 -4.84
C VAL A 15 -9.80 1.16 -5.96
N ARG A 16 -9.70 2.44 -6.32
CA ARG A 16 -8.60 2.96 -7.15
C ARG A 16 -7.47 3.42 -6.23
N LEU A 17 -6.37 2.66 -6.21
CA LEU A 17 -5.15 2.99 -5.46
C LEU A 17 -4.21 3.83 -6.32
N VAL A 18 -3.80 4.97 -5.78
CA VAL A 18 -2.90 5.92 -6.43
C VAL A 18 -1.78 6.33 -5.46
N ASN A 19 -0.56 6.55 -5.96
CA ASN A 19 0.60 6.99 -5.17
C ASN A 19 0.85 6.11 -3.94
N LEU A 20 1.05 4.80 -4.18
CA LEU A 20 1.29 3.83 -3.13
C LEU A 20 2.70 4.03 -2.57
N GLN A 21 2.82 4.23 -1.26
CA GLN A 21 4.12 4.45 -0.63
C GLN A 21 4.22 3.79 0.74
N LEU A 22 5.45 3.57 1.18
CA LEU A 22 5.79 3.05 2.49
C LEU A 22 6.31 4.19 3.36
N ASP A 23 5.58 4.48 4.43
CA ASP A 23 5.95 5.50 5.41
C ASP A 23 6.74 4.85 6.54
N SER A 24 7.89 5.44 6.88
CA SER A 24 8.75 5.01 7.97
C SER A 24 8.92 6.12 8.99
N PRO A 25 9.05 5.81 10.29
CA PRO A 25 9.41 6.82 11.28
C PRO A 25 10.79 7.39 10.96
N ASN A 26 10.91 8.72 10.94
CA ASN A 26 12.18 9.45 10.78
C ASN A 26 12.93 9.18 9.46
N LYS A 27 12.22 8.75 8.42
CA LYS A 27 12.78 8.62 7.06
C LYS A 27 11.79 9.16 6.04
N GLU A 28 12.31 9.59 4.91
CA GLU A 28 11.48 9.96 3.76
C GLU A 28 10.59 8.78 3.33
N PRO A 29 9.31 9.04 2.98
CA PRO A 29 8.45 8.01 2.44
C PRO A 29 9.01 7.41 1.16
N LEU A 30 8.96 6.09 1.05
CA LEU A 30 9.40 5.39 -0.14
C LEU A 30 8.22 5.16 -1.09
N MET A 31 8.29 5.73 -2.28
CA MET A 31 7.31 5.45 -3.33
C MET A 31 7.43 4.00 -3.82
N ILE A 32 6.36 3.22 -3.65
CA ILE A 32 6.24 1.86 -4.21
C ILE A 32 5.70 1.94 -5.64
N SER A 33 4.72 2.82 -5.87
CA SER A 33 4.13 3.08 -7.18
C SER A 33 3.66 4.51 -7.26
N GLU A 34 4.27 5.28 -8.15
CA GLU A 34 3.81 6.62 -8.51
C GLU A 34 2.61 6.53 -9.48
N GLY A 35 1.65 7.45 -9.35
CA GLY A 35 0.45 7.44 -10.18
C GLY A 35 -0.48 6.26 -9.87
N LEU A 36 -1.09 5.67 -10.89
CA LEU A 36 -2.03 4.57 -10.71
C LEU A 36 -1.30 3.28 -10.30
N ALA A 37 -1.44 2.89 -9.03
CA ALA A 37 -0.97 1.59 -8.54
C ALA A 37 -1.93 0.46 -8.94
N GLY A 38 -3.22 0.78 -9.11
CA GLY A 38 -4.19 -0.08 -9.77
C GLY A 38 -5.56 -0.08 -9.09
N TYR A 39 -6.47 -0.86 -9.68
CA TYR A 39 -7.78 -1.14 -9.10
C TYR A 39 -7.76 -2.44 -8.29
N ILE A 40 -8.47 -2.46 -7.16
CA ILE A 40 -8.75 -3.67 -6.38
C ILE A 40 -10.27 -3.79 -6.24
N LEU A 41 -10.84 -4.83 -6.85
CA LEU A 41 -12.27 -5.12 -6.77
C LEU A 41 -12.64 -5.65 -5.37
N PRO A 42 -13.94 -5.64 -5.00
CA PRO A 42 -14.41 -6.26 -3.76
C PRO A 42 -13.89 -7.69 -3.59
N GLU A 43 -13.45 -8.02 -2.37
CA GLU A 43 -12.85 -9.30 -1.97
C GLU A 43 -11.55 -9.72 -2.67
N GLN A 44 -11.05 -8.90 -3.60
CA GLN A 44 -9.78 -9.15 -4.27
C GLN A 44 -8.61 -8.52 -3.51
N TYR A 45 -7.40 -8.96 -3.87
CA TYR A 45 -6.17 -8.40 -3.38
C TYR A 45 -5.20 -8.12 -4.52
N LYS A 46 -4.24 -7.23 -4.25
CA LYS A 46 -3.07 -7.03 -5.09
C LYS A 46 -1.79 -7.10 -4.27
N VAL A 47 -0.72 -7.43 -4.97
CA VAL A 47 0.57 -7.71 -4.38
C VAL A 47 1.63 -6.82 -5.03
N TRP A 48 2.47 -6.19 -4.20
CA TRP A 48 3.63 -5.43 -4.66
C TRP A 48 4.90 -5.98 -4.02
N PRO A 49 5.96 -6.23 -4.81
CA PRO A 49 7.25 -6.61 -4.26
C PRO A 49 7.88 -5.41 -3.53
N ILE A 50 8.53 -5.69 -2.41
CA ILE A 50 9.34 -4.71 -1.68
C ILE A 50 10.72 -5.26 -1.36
N SER A 51 11.72 -4.38 -1.45
CA SER A 51 13.13 -4.72 -1.23
C SER A 51 13.60 -4.47 0.22
N TYR A 52 12.67 -4.21 1.15
CA TYR A 52 12.99 -3.89 2.54
C TYR A 52 13.07 -5.11 3.44
N LYS A 53 14.21 -5.26 4.14
CA LYS A 53 14.44 -6.34 5.10
C LYS A 53 13.73 -6.13 6.44
N ASN A 54 13.53 -4.88 6.86
CA ASN A 54 12.86 -4.54 8.11
C ASN A 54 11.73 -3.57 7.82
N ILE A 55 10.50 -3.98 8.13
CA ILE A 55 9.28 -3.18 7.95
C ILE A 55 8.63 -2.82 9.30
N ASN A 56 9.34 -3.07 10.40
CA ASN A 56 8.81 -2.79 11.74
C ASN A 56 8.53 -1.30 11.87
N ASN A 57 7.37 -0.99 12.45
CA ASN A 57 6.85 0.37 12.63
C ASN A 57 6.63 1.17 11.34
N MET A 58 6.61 0.50 10.18
CA MET A 58 6.22 1.13 8.92
C MET A 58 4.71 1.05 8.73
N SER A 59 4.18 1.92 7.89
CA SER A 59 2.81 1.88 7.42
C SER A 59 2.76 2.12 5.93
N LEU A 60 1.72 1.66 5.26
CA LEU A 60 1.44 2.13 3.91
C LEU A 60 0.64 3.41 3.95
N SER A 61 0.80 4.21 2.90
CA SER A 61 -0.23 5.18 2.54
C SER A 61 -0.47 5.19 1.03
N ALA A 62 -1.69 5.56 0.68
CA ALA A 62 -2.12 5.67 -0.70
C ALA A 62 -3.28 6.67 -0.84
N ASN A 63 -3.46 7.17 -2.04
CA ASN A 63 -4.61 7.98 -2.42
C ASN A 63 -5.75 7.07 -2.87
N ILE A 64 -6.90 7.17 -2.20
CA ILE A 64 -8.13 6.46 -2.52
C ILE A 64 -9.25 7.50 -2.60
N GLY A 65 -9.97 7.56 -3.72
CA GLY A 65 -11.04 8.54 -3.89
C GLY A 65 -10.60 10.01 -3.71
N GLY A 66 -9.36 10.33 -4.07
CA GLY A 66 -8.79 11.67 -3.94
C GLY A 66 -8.28 12.06 -2.53
N LYS A 67 -8.40 11.17 -1.54
CA LYS A 67 -7.91 11.41 -0.18
C LYS A 67 -6.74 10.47 0.16
N ARG A 68 -5.80 10.96 0.97
CA ARG A 68 -4.68 10.15 1.48
C ARG A 68 -5.15 9.30 2.65
N TYR A 69 -4.97 7.99 2.57
CA TYR A 69 -5.26 7.04 3.64
C TYR A 69 -3.98 6.36 4.11
N LYS A 70 -3.90 6.12 5.43
CA LYS A 70 -2.88 5.29 6.05
C LYS A 70 -3.43 3.89 6.21
N ILE A 71 -2.70 2.90 5.68
CA ILE A 71 -3.05 1.48 5.69
C ILE A 71 -2.10 0.80 6.68
N PRO A 72 -2.61 0.29 7.82
CA PRO A 72 -1.77 -0.41 8.79
C PRO A 72 -1.21 -1.69 8.17
N LEU A 73 0.06 -1.96 8.44
CA LEU A 73 0.70 -3.22 8.07
C LEU A 73 0.45 -4.25 9.17
N THR A 74 -0.10 -5.39 8.78
CA THR A 74 -0.16 -6.60 9.62
C THR A 74 0.80 -7.63 9.05
N GLN A 75 1.57 -8.29 9.92
CA GLN A 75 2.54 -9.33 9.56
C GLN A 75 1.92 -10.71 9.66
#